data_AF-A0AAD9Y8V0-F1
#
_entry.id   AF-A0AAD9Y8V0-F1
#
_cell.length_a   1.000
_cell.length_b   1.000
_cell.length_c   1.000
_cell.angle_alpha   90.00
_cell.angle_beta   90.00
_cell.angle_gamma   90.00
#
_symmetry.space_group_name_H-M   'P 1'
#
loop_
_entity.id
_entity.type
_entity.pdbx_description
1 polymer ?
#
loop_
_entity_poly.entity_id
_entity_poly.type
_entity_poly.pdbx_seq_one_letter_code
_entity_poly.pdbx_strand_id
1 'polypeptide(L)'
;MSNSTVSAKIGKPPNNTRDYNVIRGIYRQYGVTTLDPALGYIFAAQEPANAVHESKQGAIIAGMVIVMLAIVVPTAGRLIVKWRGTQTKFGWDDWVIVAASILALVYPILQILVVVDAGGGLHTWENTYDDYQFYSYYLTICKIIYYPTVGIIKISITLFIRRLVDTAFKTWRILAALPQVQSSQFCPPYLSTW
;
A
#
# COMPACT_ATOMS: atom_id res chain seq x y z
N MET A 1 -42.32 1.56 7.69
CA MET A 1 -41.06 0.83 7.41
C MET A 1 -40.82 -0.11 8.57
N SER A 2 -40.81 -1.42 8.32
CA SER A 2 -40.52 -2.42 9.34
C SER A 2 -39.08 -2.26 9.83
N ASN A 3 -38.89 -2.26 11.15
CA ASN A 3 -37.57 -2.21 11.78
C ASN A 3 -36.97 -3.61 11.83
N SER A 4 -36.85 -4.25 10.67
CA SER A 4 -36.14 -5.52 10.52
C SER A 4 -34.65 -5.27 10.78
N THR A 5 -33.98 -6.13 11.53
CA THR A 5 -32.52 -6.00 11.78
C THR A 5 -31.68 -6.59 10.65
N VAL A 6 -32.30 -7.38 9.77
CA VAL A 6 -31.64 -8.08 8.66
C VAL A 6 -31.66 -7.18 7.41
N SER A 7 -30.47 -6.85 6.91
CA SER A 7 -30.28 -6.03 5.71
C SER A 7 -30.56 -6.85 4.44
N ALA A 8 -31.10 -6.22 3.40
CA ALA A 8 -31.39 -6.89 2.14
C ALA A 8 -30.12 -7.16 1.32
N LYS A 9 -30.13 -8.26 0.55
CA LYS A 9 -29.11 -8.52 -0.46
C LYS A 9 -29.15 -7.46 -1.56
N ILE A 10 -27.98 -7.17 -2.13
CA ILE A 10 -27.85 -6.20 -3.22
C ILE A 10 -28.66 -6.68 -4.43
N GLY A 11 -29.44 -5.78 -5.03
CA GLY A 11 -30.35 -6.06 -6.15
C GLY A 11 -31.78 -6.43 -5.73
N LYS A 12 -32.04 -6.61 -4.42
CA LYS A 12 -33.40 -6.71 -3.86
C LYS A 12 -33.86 -5.35 -3.32
N PRO A 13 -35.18 -5.11 -3.21
CA PRO A 13 -35.70 -3.90 -2.57
C PRO A 13 -35.23 -3.79 -1.11
N PRO A 14 -35.10 -2.57 -0.57
CA PRO A 14 -34.63 -2.34 0.80
C PRO A 14 -35.60 -2.95 1.81
N ASN A 15 -35.07 -3.67 2.79
CA ASN A 15 -35.89 -4.23 3.88
C ASN A 15 -36.08 -3.19 5.00
N ASN A 16 -35.08 -2.31 5.18
CA ASN A 16 -34.99 -1.37 6.30
C ASN A 16 -34.69 0.04 5.83
N THR A 17 -34.96 1.03 6.70
CA THR A 17 -34.58 2.43 6.46
C THR A 17 -33.08 2.61 6.25
N ARG A 18 -32.25 1.77 6.87
CA ARG A 18 -30.78 1.80 6.68
C ARG A 18 -30.40 1.42 5.25
N ASP A 19 -30.97 0.35 4.71
CA ASP A 19 -30.72 -0.09 3.33
C ASP A 19 -31.14 0.98 2.32
N TYR A 20 -32.30 1.61 2.55
CA TYR A 20 -32.77 2.74 1.74
C TYR A 20 -31.75 3.89 1.72
N ASN A 21 -31.20 4.25 2.88
CA ASN A 21 -30.19 5.30 2.98
C ASN A 21 -28.87 4.91 2.30
N VAL A 22 -28.47 3.65 2.38
CA VAL A 22 -27.29 3.12 1.66
C VAL A 22 -27.50 3.24 0.16
N ILE A 23 -28.62 2.74 -0.39
CA ILE A 23 -28.94 2.82 -1.83
C ILE A 23 -28.97 4.28 -2.29
N ARG A 24 -29.59 5.17 -1.51
CA ARG A 24 -29.59 6.61 -1.79
C ARG A 24 -28.19 7.21 -1.81
N GLY A 25 -27.30 6.78 -0.90
CA GLY A 25 -25.90 7.16 -0.87
C GLY A 25 -25.15 6.69 -2.12
N ILE A 26 -25.37 5.44 -2.52
CA ILE A 26 -24.80 4.86 -3.74
C ILE A 26 -25.20 5.68 -4.97
N TYR A 27 -26.49 5.97 -5.13
CA TYR A 27 -26.99 6.77 -6.26
C TYR A 27 -26.37 8.18 -6.29
N ARG A 28 -26.22 8.83 -5.13
CA ARG A 28 -25.49 10.10 -5.03
C ARG A 28 -24.03 9.99 -5.46
N GLN A 29 -23.35 8.89 -5.11
CA GLN A 29 -21.97 8.66 -5.51
C GLN A 29 -21.82 8.49 -7.03
N TYR A 30 -22.83 7.88 -7.68
CA TYR A 30 -22.89 7.77 -9.15
C TYR A 30 -23.49 9.00 -9.84
N GLY A 31 -23.87 10.04 -9.09
CA GLY A 31 -24.49 11.26 -9.63
C GLY A 31 -25.93 11.09 -10.12
N VAL A 32 -26.57 9.96 -9.83
CA VAL A 32 -27.95 9.70 -10.22
C VAL A 32 -28.87 10.09 -9.07
N THR A 33 -29.79 11.03 -9.29
CA THR A 33 -30.75 11.47 -8.26
C THR A 33 -32.20 11.26 -8.67
N THR A 34 -32.42 10.79 -9.90
CA THR A 34 -33.74 10.61 -10.53
C THR A 34 -34.33 9.22 -10.31
N LEU A 35 -33.54 8.27 -9.82
CA LEU A 35 -33.97 6.91 -9.54
C LEU A 35 -34.52 6.79 -8.11
N ASP A 36 -35.63 6.07 -7.96
CA ASP A 36 -36.21 5.78 -6.66
C ASP A 36 -35.36 4.74 -5.90
N PRO A 37 -34.77 5.07 -4.73
CA PRO A 37 -34.03 4.12 -3.90
C PRO A 37 -34.89 2.97 -3.37
N ALA A 38 -36.22 3.10 -3.37
CA ALA A 38 -37.14 2.05 -2.93
C ALA A 38 -37.16 0.83 -3.88
N LEU A 39 -36.71 0.98 -5.13
CA LEU A 39 -36.64 -0.13 -6.10
C LEU A 39 -35.40 -1.02 -5.89
N GLY A 40 -34.53 -0.69 -4.92
CA GLY A 40 -33.24 -1.37 -4.76
C GLY A 40 -32.18 -0.80 -5.70
N TYR A 41 -30.95 -1.32 -5.61
CA TYR A 41 -29.85 -0.92 -6.46
C TYR A 41 -29.92 -1.61 -7.82
N ILE A 42 -30.54 -0.94 -8.81
CA ILE A 42 -30.85 -1.53 -10.12
C ILE A 42 -29.63 -1.76 -11.02
N PHE A 43 -28.49 -1.14 -10.72
CA PHE A 43 -27.24 -1.32 -11.49
C PHE A 43 -26.43 -2.52 -10.99
N ALA A 44 -26.82 -3.15 -9.88
CA ALA A 44 -26.16 -4.38 -9.47
C ALA A 44 -26.51 -5.53 -10.42
N ALA A 45 -25.52 -6.39 -10.66
CA ALA A 45 -25.74 -7.65 -11.34
C ALA A 45 -26.77 -8.47 -10.55
N GLN A 46 -27.84 -8.87 -11.22
CA GLN A 46 -28.88 -9.71 -10.65
C GLN A 46 -28.38 -11.16 -10.59
N GLU A 47 -28.80 -11.91 -9.57
CA GLU A 47 -28.44 -13.32 -9.40
C GLU A 47 -28.91 -14.14 -10.63
N PRO A 48 -27.98 -14.79 -11.38
CA PRO A 48 -28.36 -15.60 -12.52
C PRO A 48 -29.07 -16.89 -12.06
N ALA A 49 -29.99 -17.42 -12.88
CA ALA A 49 -30.85 -18.57 -12.52
C ALA A 49 -30.08 -19.85 -12.14
N ASN A 50 -28.82 -20.00 -12.60
CA ASN A 50 -27.89 -21.08 -12.26
C ASN A 50 -26.58 -20.50 -11.69
N ALA A 51 -26.67 -19.71 -10.62
CA ALA A 51 -25.50 -19.08 -10.02
C ALA A 51 -24.50 -20.12 -9.48
N VAL A 52 -23.29 -20.14 -10.05
CA VAL A 52 -22.15 -20.86 -9.46
C VAL A 52 -21.50 -19.92 -8.45
N HIS A 53 -21.51 -20.30 -7.18
CA HIS A 53 -20.92 -19.53 -6.09
C HIS A 53 -19.39 -19.70 -6.08
N GLU A 54 -18.70 -18.83 -6.82
CA GLU A 54 -17.24 -18.80 -6.90
C GLU A 54 -16.67 -17.75 -5.97
N SER A 55 -15.84 -18.16 -5.00
CA SER A 55 -15.13 -17.24 -4.11
C SER A 55 -13.69 -17.00 -4.59
N LYS A 56 -13.32 -15.72 -4.74
CA LYS A 56 -11.92 -15.32 -5.02
C LYS A 56 -11.19 -14.80 -3.78
N GLN A 57 -11.85 -14.85 -2.62
CA GLN A 57 -11.33 -14.39 -1.33
C GLN A 57 -9.98 -15.05 -1.00
N GLY A 58 -9.86 -16.37 -1.15
CA GLY A 58 -8.63 -17.10 -0.86
C GLY A 58 -7.42 -16.64 -1.70
N ALA A 59 -7.64 -16.40 -2.99
CA ALA A 59 -6.61 -15.90 -3.89
C ALA A 59 -6.19 -14.46 -3.52
N ILE A 60 -7.14 -13.61 -3.11
CA ILE A 60 -6.85 -12.24 -2.68
C ILE A 60 -6.04 -12.25 -1.38
N ILE A 61 -6.42 -13.06 -0.39
CA ILE A 61 -5.68 -13.17 0.88
C ILE A 61 -4.25 -13.68 0.62
N ALA A 62 -4.09 -14.73 -0.19
CA ALA A 62 -2.78 -15.26 -0.54
C ALA A 62 -1.90 -14.19 -1.23
N GLY A 63 -2.47 -13.44 -2.17
CA GLY A 63 -1.78 -12.32 -2.82
C GLY A 63 -1.34 -11.24 -1.84
N MET A 64 -2.20 -10.85 -0.89
CA MET A 64 -1.87 -9.84 0.12
C MET A 64 -0.76 -10.32 1.07
N VAL A 65 -0.74 -11.59 1.43
CA VAL A 65 0.35 -12.18 2.25
C VAL A 65 1.69 -12.12 1.51
N ILE A 66 1.72 -12.46 0.22
CA ILE A 66 2.93 -12.37 -0.59
C ILE A 66 3.43 -10.92 -0.67
N VAL A 67 2.53 -9.95 -0.86
CA VAL A 67 2.89 -8.52 -0.88
C VAL A 67 3.45 -8.06 0.47
N MET A 68 2.84 -8.48 1.59
CA MET A 68 3.37 -8.18 2.92
C MET A 68 4.80 -8.73 3.10
N LEU A 69 5.06 -9.96 2.66
CA LEU A 69 6.41 -10.54 2.70
C LEU A 69 7.38 -9.77 1.80
N ALA A 70 6.96 -9.36 0.60
CA ALA A 70 7.77 -8.56 -0.31
C ALA A 70 8.11 -7.16 0.25
N ILE A 71 7.32 -6.63 1.19
CA ILE A 71 7.63 -5.38 1.91
C ILE A 71 8.56 -5.66 3.11
N VAL A 72 8.23 -6.67 3.93
CA VAL A 72 8.96 -6.96 5.17
C VAL A 72 10.36 -7.49 4.91
N VAL A 73 10.54 -8.39 3.93
CA VAL A 73 11.84 -9.04 3.70
C VAL A 73 12.93 -8.04 3.30
N PRO A 74 12.72 -7.14 2.31
CA PRO A 74 13.74 -6.16 1.94
C PRO A 74 13.98 -5.10 3.02
N THR A 75 12.93 -4.69 3.73
CA THR A 75 13.05 -3.69 4.81
C THR A 75 13.80 -4.26 6.01
N ALA A 76 13.45 -5.46 6.46
CA ALA A 76 14.16 -6.18 7.52
C ALA A 76 15.60 -6.51 7.11
N GLY A 77 15.82 -6.99 5.88
CA GLY A 77 17.16 -7.25 5.35
C GLY A 77 18.05 -6.01 5.40
N ARG A 78 17.51 -4.84 5.01
CA ARG A 78 18.24 -3.57 5.09
C ARG A 78 18.55 -3.15 6.54
N LEU A 79 17.63 -3.35 7.48
CA LEU A 79 17.90 -3.09 8.91
C LEU A 79 18.95 -4.05 9.49
N ILE A 80 18.88 -5.35 9.17
CA ILE A 80 19.80 -6.36 9.70
C ILE A 80 21.23 -6.14 9.18
N VAL A 81 21.39 -5.84 7.89
CA VAL A 81 22.71 -5.54 7.30
C VAL A 81 23.32 -4.31 7.97
N LYS A 82 22.51 -3.28 8.23
CA LYS A 82 22.97 -2.08 8.94
C LYS A 82 23.29 -2.33 10.40
N TRP A 83 22.53 -3.18 11.10
CA TRP A 83 22.80 -3.54 12.49
C TRP A 83 24.12 -4.33 12.59
N ARG A 84 24.39 -5.24 11.66
CA ARG A 84 25.65 -6.02 11.64
C ARG A 84 26.86 -5.23 11.14
N GLY A 85 26.65 -4.12 10.43
CA GLY A 85 27.72 -3.26 9.92
C GLY A 85 28.21 -2.24 10.97
N THR A 86 29.40 -2.47 11.53
CA THR A 86 30.04 -1.71 12.63
C THR A 86 30.32 -0.21 12.37
N GLN A 87 29.92 0.38 11.24
CA GLN A 87 30.32 1.74 10.82
C GLN A 87 29.18 2.64 10.27
N THR A 88 27.94 2.17 10.18
CA THR A 88 26.84 2.99 9.65
C THR A 88 25.98 3.60 10.77
N LYS A 89 26.20 4.90 11.06
CA LYS A 89 25.34 5.66 11.99
C LYS A 89 23.88 5.60 11.53
N PHE A 90 22.97 5.23 12.42
CA PHE A 90 21.52 5.39 12.23
C PHE A 90 21.26 6.85 11.87
N GLY A 91 20.78 7.10 10.66
CA GLY A 91 20.43 8.44 10.23
C GLY A 91 18.94 8.56 9.96
N TRP A 92 18.48 9.80 9.79
CA TRP A 92 17.08 10.12 9.47
C TRP A 92 16.45 9.28 8.34
N ASP A 93 17.24 8.85 7.34
CA ASP A 93 16.82 7.91 6.28
C ASP A 93 16.21 6.59 6.81
N ASP A 94 16.76 6.05 7.92
CA ASP A 94 16.30 4.79 8.51
C ASP A 94 14.95 4.93 9.23
N TRP A 95 14.66 6.12 9.77
CA TRP A 95 13.34 6.41 10.34
C TRP A 95 12.28 6.59 9.25
N VAL A 96 12.65 7.21 8.13
CA VAL A 96 11.73 7.41 7.00
C VAL A 96 11.38 6.07 6.35
N ILE A 97 12.32 5.13 6.22
CA ILE A 97 12.00 3.80 5.66
C ILE A 97 11.14 2.94 6.60
N VAL A 98 11.33 3.05 7.91
CA VAL A 98 10.48 2.35 8.90
C VAL A 98 9.08 2.94 8.90
N ALA A 99 8.94 4.27 8.86
CA ALA A 99 7.63 4.90 8.74
C ALA A 99 6.94 4.53 7.41
N ALA A 100 7.70 4.49 6.30
CA ALA A 100 7.19 4.08 5.00
C ALA A 100 6.72 2.62 4.99
N SER A 101 7.48 1.71 5.61
CA SER A 101 7.13 0.29 5.66
C SER A 101 5.89 0.03 6.52
N ILE A 102 5.73 0.75 7.63
CA ILE A 102 4.53 0.67 8.47
C ILE A 102 3.30 1.13 7.67
N LEU A 103 3.35 2.29 7.00
CA LEU A 103 2.24 2.75 6.16
C LEU A 103 1.94 1.77 5.02
N ALA A 104 2.97 1.19 4.41
CA ALA A 104 2.83 0.21 3.35
C ALA A 104 2.16 -1.09 3.81
N LEU A 105 2.30 -1.47 5.09
CA LEU A 105 1.64 -2.63 5.69
C LEU A 105 0.18 -2.37 6.08
N VAL A 106 -0.17 -1.13 6.43
CA VAL A 106 -1.57 -0.78 6.74
C VAL A 106 -2.49 -1.05 5.53
N TYR A 107 -2.01 -0.81 4.32
CA TYR A 107 -2.77 -1.05 3.08
C TYR A 107 -3.25 -2.51 2.92
N PRO A 108 -2.37 -3.53 2.87
CA PRO A 108 -2.80 -4.92 2.74
C PRO A 108 -3.60 -5.40 3.95
N ILE A 109 -3.37 -4.87 5.16
CA ILE A 109 -4.19 -5.19 6.33
C ILE A 109 -5.64 -4.74 6.13
N LEU A 110 -5.85 -3.48 5.74
CA LEU A 110 -7.20 -2.97 5.44
C LEU A 110 -7.87 -3.76 4.32
N GLN A 111 -7.11 -4.13 3.29
CA GLN A 111 -7.62 -4.92 2.18
C GLN A 111 -8.05 -6.33 2.60
N ILE A 112 -7.35 -6.96 3.55
CA ILE A 112 -7.76 -8.24 4.14
C ILE A 112 -9.05 -8.08 4.96
N LEU A 113 -9.17 -7.00 5.75
CA LEU A 113 -10.40 -6.72 6.51
C LEU A 113 -11.61 -6.58 5.59
N VAL A 114 -11.46 -5.89 4.45
CA VAL A 114 -12.53 -5.78 3.44
C VAL A 114 -12.92 -7.15 2.87
N VAL A 115 -11.96 -8.04 2.68
CA VAL A 115 -12.21 -9.39 2.13
C VAL A 115 -12.96 -10.25 3.14
N VAL A 116 -12.59 -10.21 4.42
CA VAL A 116 -13.13 -11.05 5.48
C VAL A 116 -14.50 -10.55 5.97
N ASP A 117 -14.61 -9.25 6.28
CA ASP A 117 -15.79 -8.70 6.96
C ASP A 117 -16.88 -8.22 5.98
N ALA A 118 -16.49 -7.77 4.79
CA ALA A 118 -17.41 -7.20 3.80
C ALA A 118 -17.62 -8.09 2.56
N GLY A 119 -17.17 -9.34 2.60
CA GLY A 119 -17.33 -10.30 1.49
C GLY A 119 -16.57 -9.90 0.22
N GLY A 120 -15.47 -9.16 0.34
CA GLY A 120 -14.68 -8.71 -0.82
C GLY A 120 -14.08 -9.90 -1.59
N GLY A 121 -14.55 -10.14 -2.81
CA GLY A 121 -14.15 -11.30 -3.63
C GLY A 121 -15.25 -12.34 -3.81
N LEU A 122 -16.43 -12.11 -3.23
CA LEU A 122 -17.69 -12.76 -3.60
C LEU A 122 -18.40 -11.97 -4.70
N HIS A 123 -19.40 -12.60 -5.32
CA HIS A 123 -20.24 -11.90 -6.29
C HIS A 123 -21.11 -10.84 -5.61
N THR A 124 -21.32 -9.71 -6.28
CA THR A 124 -22.01 -8.55 -5.71
C THR A 124 -23.43 -8.88 -5.22
N TRP A 125 -24.13 -9.83 -5.84
CA TRP A 125 -25.49 -10.25 -5.42
C TRP A 125 -25.52 -11.11 -4.15
N GLU A 126 -24.38 -11.66 -3.71
CA GLU A 126 -24.29 -12.45 -2.48
C GLU A 126 -24.18 -11.57 -1.24
N ASN A 127 -23.64 -10.36 -1.41
CA ASN A 127 -23.40 -9.42 -0.33
C ASN A 127 -24.64 -8.58 0.00
N THR A 128 -24.68 -8.12 1.24
CA THR A 128 -25.76 -7.31 1.79
C THR A 128 -25.47 -5.81 1.60
N TYR A 129 -26.51 -4.97 1.66
CA TYR A 129 -26.30 -3.51 1.59
C TYR A 129 -25.43 -2.98 2.75
N ASP A 130 -25.50 -3.59 3.94
CA ASP A 130 -24.62 -3.21 5.06
C ASP A 130 -23.15 -3.52 4.76
N ASP A 131 -22.87 -4.72 4.23
CA ASP A 131 -21.53 -5.15 3.83
C ASP A 131 -20.94 -4.22 2.77
N TYR A 132 -21.79 -3.74 1.83
CA TYR A 132 -21.38 -2.77 0.81
C TYR A 132 -21.00 -1.41 1.40
N GLN A 133 -21.69 -0.97 2.45
CA GLN A 133 -21.35 0.28 3.13
C GLN A 133 -19.98 0.17 3.79
N PHE A 134 -19.73 -0.93 4.52
CA PHE A 134 -18.42 -1.21 5.11
C PHE A 134 -17.33 -1.31 4.04
N TYR A 135 -17.59 -2.07 2.97
CA TYR A 135 -16.70 -2.18 1.81
C TYR A 135 -16.30 -0.80 1.28
N SER A 136 -17.28 0.04 0.97
CA SER A 136 -17.06 1.37 0.38
C SER A 136 -16.30 2.32 1.32
N TYR A 137 -16.58 2.25 2.62
CA TYR A 137 -15.88 3.04 3.63
C TYR A 137 -14.39 2.68 3.70
N TYR A 138 -14.06 1.39 3.83
CA TYR A 138 -12.68 0.94 3.90
C TYR A 138 -11.91 1.17 2.59
N LEU A 139 -12.53 0.96 1.41
CA LEU A 139 -11.87 1.29 0.14
C LEU A 139 -11.59 2.78 0.00
N THR A 140 -12.45 3.64 0.53
CA THR A 140 -12.23 5.10 0.51
C THR A 140 -11.03 5.47 1.37
N ILE A 141 -10.93 4.91 2.58
CA ILE A 141 -9.76 5.08 3.45
C ILE A 141 -8.51 4.56 2.73
N CYS A 142 -8.59 3.37 2.13
CA CYS A 142 -7.51 2.72 1.40
C CYS A 142 -6.96 3.63 0.27
N LYS A 143 -7.85 4.28 -0.50
CA LYS A 143 -7.46 5.26 -1.53
C LYS A 143 -6.75 6.48 -0.94
N ILE A 144 -7.25 7.02 0.17
CA ILE A 144 -6.67 8.19 0.81
C ILE A 144 -5.26 7.90 1.34
N ILE A 145 -5.03 6.72 1.95
CA ILE A 145 -3.71 6.35 2.47
C ILE A 145 -2.73 5.93 1.37
N TYR A 146 -3.23 5.46 0.23
CA TYR A 146 -2.39 4.96 -0.86
C TYR A 146 -1.47 6.04 -1.43
N TYR A 147 -2.02 7.21 -1.78
CA TYR A 147 -1.26 8.33 -2.36
C TYR A 147 -0.10 8.85 -1.47
N PRO A 148 -0.31 9.15 -0.18
CA PRO A 148 0.78 9.57 0.70
C PRO A 148 1.80 8.44 0.92
N THR A 149 1.35 7.19 1.02
CA THR A 149 2.25 6.03 1.18
C THR A 149 3.22 5.93 0.00
N VAL A 150 2.74 5.96 -1.25
CA VAL A 150 3.62 5.88 -2.42
C VAL A 150 4.56 7.09 -2.53
N GLY A 151 4.11 8.26 -2.05
CA GLY A 151 4.95 9.47 -1.97
C GLY A 151 6.11 9.30 -1.00
N ILE A 152 5.82 8.87 0.23
CA ILE A 152 6.83 8.66 1.29
C ILE A 152 7.82 7.56 0.89
N ILE A 153 7.36 6.47 0.26
CA ILE A 153 8.23 5.41 -0.26
C ILE A 153 9.22 5.96 -1.29
N LYS A 154 8.74 6.76 -2.26
CA LYS A 154 9.63 7.39 -3.26
C LYS A 154 10.68 8.28 -2.59
N ILE A 155 10.27 9.08 -1.61
CA ILE A 155 11.19 9.93 -0.83
C ILE A 155 12.23 9.05 -0.11
N SER A 156 11.82 7.97 0.55
CA SER A 156 12.71 7.02 1.22
C SER A 156 13.76 6.43 0.27
N ILE A 157 13.36 6.06 -0.95
CA ILE A 157 14.29 5.53 -1.96
C ILE A 157 15.29 6.62 -2.41
N THR A 158 14.83 7.85 -2.65
CA THR A 158 15.73 8.94 -3.09
C THR A 158 16.76 9.34 -2.02
N LEU A 159 16.37 9.39 -0.75
CA LEU A 159 17.29 9.66 0.36
C LEU A 159 18.34 8.56 0.50
N PHE A 160 17.94 7.30 0.28
CA PHE A 160 18.86 6.17 0.27
C PHE A 160 19.90 6.29 -0.86
N ILE A 161 19.44 6.53 -2.09
CA ILE A 161 20.33 6.65 -3.26
C ILE A 161 21.31 7.81 -3.06
N ARG A 162 20.84 8.95 -2.56
CA ARG A 162 21.70 10.11 -2.28
C ARG A 162 22.84 9.75 -1.32
N ARG A 163 22.54 9.05 -0.21
CA ARG A 163 23.56 8.61 0.74
C ARG A 163 24.53 7.58 0.17
N LEU A 164 24.03 6.68 -0.67
CA LEU A 164 24.85 5.68 -1.34
C LEU A 164 25.85 6.33 -2.30
N VAL A 165 25.38 7.30 -3.09
CA VAL A 165 26.23 8.08 -4.01
C VAL A 165 27.25 8.95 -3.24
N ASP A 166 26.84 9.63 -2.18
CA ASP A 166 27.76 10.44 -1.35
C ASP A 166 28.89 9.60 -0.74
N THR A 167 28.58 8.37 -0.35
CA THR A 167 29.57 7.42 0.19
C THR A 167 30.48 6.89 -0.92
N ALA A 168 29.90 6.48 -2.06
CA ALA A 168 30.67 6.01 -3.20
C ALA A 168 31.64 7.08 -3.71
N PHE A 169 31.19 8.33 -3.85
CA PHE A 169 32.02 9.44 -4.31
C PHE A 169 33.20 9.73 -3.37
N LYS A 170 33.00 9.63 -2.04
CA LYS A 170 34.10 9.75 -1.07
C LYS A 170 35.12 8.63 -1.22
N THR A 171 34.66 7.38 -1.36
CA THR A 171 35.54 6.22 -1.58
C THR A 171 36.32 6.35 -2.88
N TRP A 172 35.69 6.78 -3.97
CA TRP A 172 36.34 7.04 -5.25
C TRP A 172 37.37 8.17 -5.17
N ARG A 173 37.09 9.25 -4.44
CA ARG A 173 38.07 10.33 -4.21
C ARG A 173 39.30 9.84 -3.43
N ILE A 174 39.12 8.99 -2.42
CA ILE A 174 40.23 8.41 -1.65
C ILE A 174 41.06 7.48 -2.56
N LEU A 175 40.40 6.62 -3.33
CA LEU A 175 41.08 5.72 -4.28
C LEU A 175 41.79 6.47 -5.40
N ALA A 176 41.23 7.56 -5.93
CA ALA A 176 41.87 8.38 -6.95
C ALA A 176 43.00 9.27 -6.40
N ALA A 177 43.04 9.55 -5.10
CA ALA A 177 44.12 10.29 -4.44
C ALA A 177 45.33 9.42 -4.10
N LEU A 178 45.15 8.11 -3.85
CA LEU A 178 46.24 7.17 -3.57
C LEU A 178 47.33 7.09 -4.68
N PRO A 179 46.99 7.12 -5.98
CA PRO A 179 47.99 7.15 -7.06
C PRO A 179 48.91 8.38 -7.07
N GLN A 180 48.46 9.53 -6.54
CA GLN A 180 49.23 10.79 -6.59
C GLN A 180 50.28 10.91 -5.49
N VAL A 181 50.10 10.20 -4.36
CA VAL A 181 51.07 10.22 -3.24
C VAL A 181 52.29 9.34 -3.57
N GLN A 182 52.12 8.30 -4.38
CA GLN A 182 53.20 7.39 -4.75
C GLN A 182 54.17 8.00 -5.79
N SER A 183 53.72 8.96 -6.62
CA SER A 183 54.57 9.68 -7.57
C SER A 183 55.41 10.80 -6.93
N SER A 184 55.01 11.34 -5.77
CA SER A 184 55.78 12.40 -5.08
C SER A 184 56.98 11.89 -4.27
N GLN A 185 57.11 10.58 -4.04
CA GLN A 185 58.26 9.99 -3.34
C GLN A 185 59.39 9.51 -4.27
N PHE A 186 59.25 9.69 -5.58
CA PHE A 186 60.21 9.24 -6.62
C PHE A 186 60.95 10.40 -7.33
N CYS A 187 61.03 11.58 -6.73
CA CYS A 187 61.99 12.60 -7.19
C CYS A 187 63.30 12.47 -6.39
N PRO A 188 64.40 11.95 -6.98
CA PRO A 188 65.68 11.97 -6.31
C PRO A 188 66.19 13.43 -6.18
N PRO A 189 66.79 13.82 -5.05
CA PRO A 189 67.38 15.13 -4.87
C PRO A 189 68.71 15.16 -5.64
N TYR A 190 68.72 15.68 -6.87
CA TYR A 190 69.96 15.95 -7.58
C TYR A 190 70.09 17.42 -7.96
N LEU A 191 71.24 17.98 -7.57
CA LEU A 191 71.97 19.08 -8.23
C LEU A 191 71.47 20.51 -7.97
N SER A 192 71.98 21.12 -6.89
CA SER A 192 72.12 22.58 -6.75
C SER A 192 73.58 22.96 -6.41
N THR A 193 74.48 22.73 -7.36
CA THR A 193 75.80 23.38 -7.41
C THR A 193 76.22 23.42 -8.87
N TRP A 194 75.86 24.49 -9.58
CA TRP A 194 76.66 25.23 -10.57
C TRP A 194 75.95 26.56 -10.81
#